data_AF-A0A485D098-F1
#
_entry.id   AF-A0A485D098-F1
#
_cell.length_a   1.000
_cell.length_b   1.000
_cell.length_c   1.000
_cell.angle_alpha   90.00
_cell.angle_beta   90.00
_cell.angle_gamma   90.00
#
_symmetry.space_group_name_H-M   'P 1'
#
loop_
_entity.id
_entity.type
_entity.pdbx_description
1 polymer ?
#
loop_
_entity_poly.entity_id
_entity_poly.type
_entity_poly.pdbx_seq_one_letter_code
_entity_poly.pdbx_strand_id
1 'polypeptide(L)' 'MGFDDVALVRLAHAHQIAPSALSSFYLNRQHARTGLVLGYGNTSASQFATAIRTLQRLIEQLQNGSG' A
#
# COMPACT_ATOMS: atom_id res chain seq x y z
N MET A 1 -14.03 -2.56 8.45
CA MET A 1 -13.92 -2.31 7.00
C MET A 1 -12.45 -2.26 6.64
N GLY A 2 -12.06 -2.85 5.51
CA GLY A 2 -10.69 -2.70 4.97
C GLY A 2 -10.51 -1.33 4.32
N PHE A 3 -9.28 -0.86 4.22
CA PHE A 3 -8.94 0.36 3.47
C PHE A 3 -8.82 0.02 1.96
N ASP A 4 -9.05 0.99 1.08
CA ASP A 4 -8.85 0.81 -0.37
C ASP A 4 -7.35 0.74 -0.67
N ASP A 5 -6.83 -0.49 -0.80
CA ASP A 5 -5.42 -0.76 -1.05
C ASP A 5 -4.99 -0.36 -2.47
N VAL A 6 -5.89 -0.34 -3.44
CA VAL A 6 -5.62 0.12 -4.81
C VAL A 6 -5.41 1.64 -4.83
N ALA A 7 -6.27 2.40 -4.14
CA ALA A 7 -6.10 3.84 -4.00
C ALA A 7 -4.80 4.18 -3.27
N LEU A 8 -4.47 3.44 -2.22
CA LEU A 8 -3.23 3.62 -1.45
C LEU A 8 -1.98 3.31 -2.30
N VAL A 9 -1.99 2.25 -3.11
CA VAL A 9 -0.89 1.92 -4.03
C VAL A 9 -0.67 3.04 -5.04
N ARG A 10 -1.75 3.61 -5.60
CA ARG A 10 -1.66 4.72 -6.54
C ARG A 10 -1.02 5.96 -5.91
N LEU A 11 -1.34 6.24 -4.64
CA LEU A 11 -0.72 7.32 -3.88
C LEU A 11 0.75 7.01 -3.55
N ALA A 12 1.06 5.77 -3.15
CA ALA A 12 2.43 5.35 -2.86
C ALA A 12 3.36 5.48 -4.08
N HIS A 13 2.87 5.20 -5.29
CA HIS A 13 3.62 5.37 -6.53
C HIS A 13 4.03 6.83 -6.77
N ALA A 14 3.19 7.80 -6.40
CA ALA A 14 3.54 9.22 -6.45
C ALA A 14 4.69 9.59 -5.49
N HIS A 15 4.92 8.78 -4.45
CA HIS A 15 6.02 8.91 -3.49
C HIS A 15 7.21 8.00 -3.82
N GLN A 16 7.29 7.47 -5.06
CA GLN A 16 8.36 6.57 -5.51
C GLN A 16 8.48 5.27 -4.71
N ILE A 17 7.40 4.85 -4.04
CA ILE A 17 7.30 3.55 -3.40
C ILE A 17 6.39 2.70 -4.28
N ALA A 18 6.84 1.51 -4.69
CA ALA A 18 6.09 0.64 -5.57
C ALA A 18 5.56 -0.61 -4.85
N PRO A 19 4.60 -0.49 -3.90
CA PRO A 19 3.88 -1.64 -3.39
C PRO A 19 2.88 -2.14 -4.44
N SER A 20 2.41 -3.37 -4.27
CA SER A 20 1.26 -3.91 -5.00
C SER A 20 0.06 -4.08 -4.06
N ALA A 21 -1.15 -3.90 -4.57
CA ALA A 21 -2.37 -4.13 -3.79
C ALA A 21 -2.55 -5.63 -3.57
N LEU A 22 -2.80 -6.06 -2.34
CA LEU A 22 -3.04 -7.47 -2.05
C LEU A 22 -4.34 -7.93 -2.73
N SER A 23 -5.34 -7.05 -2.79
CA SER A 23 -6.63 -7.32 -3.44
C SER A 23 -6.50 -7.69 -4.92
N SER A 24 -5.46 -7.21 -5.63
CA SER A 24 -5.25 -7.54 -7.05
C SER A 24 -4.76 -8.96 -7.30
N PHE A 25 -4.33 -9.69 -6.27
CA PHE A 25 -3.91 -11.09 -6.39
C PHE A 25 -5.07 -12.08 -6.27
N TYR A 26 -6.26 -11.62 -5.86
CA TYR A 26 -7.44 -12.47 -5.74
C TYR A 26 -8.18 -12.56 -7.07
N LEU A 27 -8.41 -13.79 -7.55
CA LEU A 27 -9.26 -14.04 -8.72
C LEU A 27 -10.74 -13.75 -8.43
N ASN A 28 -11.19 -14.05 -7.21
CA ASN A 28 -12.55 -13.75 -6.75
C ASN A 28 -12.53 -12.56 -5.79
N ARG A 29 -13.05 -11.42 -6.24
CA ARG A 29 -13.14 -10.19 -5.43
C ARG A 29 -14.01 -10.32 -4.19
N GLN A 30 -14.97 -11.24 -4.13
CA GLN A 30 -15.82 -11.43 -2.95
C GLN A 30 -15.05 -11.95 -1.72
N HIS A 31 -13.91 -12.61 -1.93
CA HIS A 31 -13.02 -13.07 -0.87
C HIS A 31 -11.72 -12.26 -0.80
N ALA A 32 -11.64 -11.16 -1.55
CA ALA A 32 -10.43 -10.34 -1.58
C ALA A 32 -10.20 -9.70 -0.22
N ARG A 33 -8.95 -9.78 0.24
CA ARG A 33 -8.48 -9.07 1.43
C ARG A 33 -7.67 -7.87 0.99
N THR A 34 -7.84 -6.77 1.72
CA THR A 34 -7.09 -5.54 1.51
C THR A 34 -5.74 -5.62 2.20
N GLY A 35 -4.68 -5.16 1.54
CA GLY A 35 -3.33 -5.17 2.10
C GLY A 35 -2.29 -4.67 1.10
N LEU A 36 -1.04 -4.56 1.53
CA LEU A 36 0.07 -4.18 0.65
C LEU A 36 1.07 -5.33 0.54
N VAL A 37 1.47 -5.63 -0.68
CA VAL A 37 2.57 -6.54 -0.99
C VAL A 37 3.81 -5.70 -1.28
N LEU A 38 4.87 -5.90 -0.49
CA LEU A 38 6.13 -5.18 -0.59
C LEU A 38 7.21 -6.08 -1.20
N GLY A 39 7.70 -5.72 -2.38
CA GLY A 39 8.85 -6.39 -3.00
C GLY A 39 10.18 -5.86 -2.43
N TYR A 40 11.07 -6.77 -2.05
CA TYR A 40 12.41 -6.44 -1.53
C TYR A 40 13.54 -6.71 -2.55
N GLY A 41 13.22 -7.16 -3.77
CA GLY A 41 14.21 -7.59 -4.76
C GLY A 41 15.13 -6.47 -5.28
N ASN A 42 14.62 -5.23 -5.39
CA ASN A 42 15.37 -4.06 -5.89
C ASN A 42 15.42 -2.89 -4.89
N THR A 43 14.86 -3.05 -3.69
CA THR A 43 14.81 -2.00 -2.67
C THR A 43 15.88 -2.26 -1.62
N SER A 44 16.81 -1.32 -1.43
CA SER A 44 17.83 -1.45 -0.40
C SER A 44 17.20 -1.58 0.99
N ALA A 45 17.73 -2.47 1.85
CA ALA A 45 17.23 -2.67 3.21
C ALA A 45 17.22 -1.36 4.03
N SER A 46 18.16 -0.45 3.77
CA SER A 46 18.21 0.88 4.43
C SER A 46 17.03 1.78 4.04
N GLN A 47 16.45 1.60 2.86
CA GLN A 47 15.29 2.35 2.38
C GLN A 47 13.97 1.78 2.91
N PHE A 48 13.97 0.55 3.41
CA PHE A 48 12.77 -0.14 3.86
C PHE A 48 12.09 0.59 5.02
N ALA A 49 12.85 0.99 6.05
CA ALA A 49 12.29 1.72 7.20
C ALA A 49 11.66 3.06 6.78
N THR A 50 12.26 3.76 5.83
CA THR A 50 11.73 5.04 5.30
C THR A 50 10.48 4.81 4.46
N ALA A 51 10.45 3.75 3.66
CA ALA A 51 9.27 3.36 2.87
C ALA A 51 8.08 3.03 3.79
N ILE A 52 8.30 2.23 4.85
CA ILE A 52 7.26 1.90 5.83
C ILE A 52 6.68 3.15 6.50
N ARG A 53 7.53 4.07 6.97
CA ARG A 53 7.05 5.34 7.58
C ARG A 53 6.23 6.19 6.62
N THR A 54 6.58 6.17 5.33
CA THR A 54 5.82 6.91 4.32
C THR A 54 4.47 6.24 4.08
N LEU A 55 4.43 4.91 3.96
CA LEU A 55 3.17 4.17 3.84
C LEU A 55 2.24 4.38 5.03
N GLN A 56 2.77 4.40 6.27
CA GLN A 56 1.98 4.72 7.47
C GLN A 56 1.31 6.10 7.37
N ARG A 57 2.07 7.14 7.01
CA ARG A 57 1.52 8.49 6.81
C ARG A 57 0.44 8.53 5.73
N LEU A 58 0.62 7.80 4.63
CA LEU A 58 -0.37 7.74 3.56
C LEU A 58 -1.66 7.03 4.00
N ILE A 59 -1.55 5.96 4.79
CA ILE A 59 -2.70 5.27 5.37
C ILE A 59 -3.49 6.21 6.29
N GLU A 60 -2.80 6.93 7.18
CA GLU A 60 -3.42 7.91 8.07
C GLU A 60 -4.11 9.04 7.30
N GLN A 61 -3.48 9.57 6.23
CA GLN A 61 -4.10 10.57 5.37
C GLN A 61 -5.37 10.07 4.69
N LEU A 62 -5.37 8.83 4.18
CA LEU A 62 -6.54 8.23 3.53
C LEU A 62 -7.69 8.02 4.52
N GLN A 63 -7.37 7.64 5.76
CA GLN A 63 -8.34 7.46 6.84
C GLN A 63 -8.92 8.79 7.33
N ASN A 64 -8.08 9.83 7.44
CA ASN A 64 -8.48 11.15 7.93
C ASN A 64 -9.18 12.01 6.85
N GLY A 65 -8.92 11.77 5.57
CA GLY A 65 -9.59 12.44 4.45
C GLY A 65 -10.94 11.81 4.05
N SER A 66 -11.34 10.74 4.72
CA SER A 66 -12.66 10.10 4.56
C SER A 66 -13.71 10.64 5.56
N GLY A 67 -13.44 11.81 6.16
CA GLY A 67 -14.35 12.53 7.08
C GLY A 67 -15.11 13.66 6.40
#